data_AF-A0A071M2Z3-F1
#
_entry.id   AF-A0A071M2Z3-F1
#
_cell.length_a   1.000
_cell.length_b   1.000
_cell.length_c   1.000
_cell.angle_alpha   90.00
_cell.angle_beta   90.00
_cell.angle_gamma   90.00
#
_symmetry.space_group_name_H-M   'P 1'
#
loop_
_entity.id
_entity.type
_entity.pdbx_description
1 polymer ?
#
loop_
_entity_poly.entity_id
_entity_poly.type
_entity_poly.pdbx_seq_one_letter_code
_entity_poly.pdbx_strand_id
1 'polypeptide(L)'
;MLTRLRNGLDRARDLRGSGPASTLAHRPTACELVDLSAKRAIWRVPVPGQADCYLAAEPAGVERFVVHLDADAFYRRWLETSPAFPKQDSQDCVPRRAMPLDGKFAMAAAGFRGGREAPVALPPVGYWPAGSGYEVAMSDGMTRTFWLLANHVRSFPVSVADATWATMLNGMAGIGVAPIAYSALFARGV
;
A
#
# COMPACT_ATOMS: atom_id res chain seq x y z
N MET A 1 -29.25 -2.07 -4.13
CA MET A 1 -29.42 -2.57 -2.74
C MET A 1 -28.63 -3.86 -2.50
N LEU A 2 -28.72 -4.85 -3.40
CA LEU A 2 -27.96 -6.13 -3.32
C LEU A 2 -26.42 -5.98 -3.30
N THR A 3 -25.85 -5.12 -4.15
CA THR A 3 -24.40 -4.87 -4.19
C THR A 3 -23.86 -4.30 -2.89
N ARG A 4 -24.66 -3.50 -2.17
CA ARG A 4 -24.28 -2.88 -0.89
C ARG A 4 -24.25 -3.88 0.26
N LEU A 5 -25.26 -4.76 0.34
CA LEU A 5 -25.29 -5.87 1.30
C LEU A 5 -24.11 -6.82 1.09
N ARG A 6 -23.80 -7.15 -0.18
CA ARG A 6 -22.67 -7.99 -0.53
C ARG A 6 -21.33 -7.39 -0.08
N ASN A 7 -21.10 -6.09 -0.35
CA ASN A 7 -19.89 -5.42 0.10
C ASN A 7 -19.77 -5.37 1.63
N GLY A 8 -20.88 -5.16 2.34
CA GLY A 8 -20.90 -5.22 3.81
C GLY A 8 -20.52 -6.61 4.35
N LEU A 9 -21.04 -7.68 3.74
CA LEU A 9 -20.70 -9.05 4.11
C LEU A 9 -19.25 -9.41 3.78
N ASP A 10 -18.77 -9.05 2.59
CA ASP A 10 -17.39 -9.28 2.16
C ASP A 10 -16.42 -8.47 3.05
N ARG A 11 -16.74 -7.21 3.38
CA ARG A 11 -15.97 -6.41 4.36
C ARG A 11 -15.87 -7.09 5.71
N ALA A 12 -17.01 -7.54 6.25
CA ALA A 12 -17.03 -8.21 7.55
C ALA A 12 -16.25 -9.54 7.52
N ARG A 13 -16.28 -10.25 6.39
CA ARG A 13 -15.47 -11.46 6.18
C ARG A 13 -13.98 -11.12 6.17
N ASP A 14 -13.57 -10.09 5.43
CA ASP A 14 -12.18 -9.70 5.30
C ASP A 14 -11.59 -9.21 6.65
N LEU A 15 -12.38 -8.47 7.43
CA LEU A 15 -12.01 -8.05 8.79
C LEU A 15 -11.93 -9.21 9.81
N ARG A 16 -12.72 -10.27 9.63
CA ARG A 16 -12.65 -11.48 10.47
C ARG A 16 -11.50 -12.41 10.06
N GLY A 17 -11.23 -12.51 8.76
CA GLY A 17 -10.18 -13.38 8.20
C GLY A 17 -8.77 -12.83 8.37
N SER A 18 -8.63 -11.51 8.45
CA SER A 18 -7.40 -10.85 8.88
C SER A 18 -7.27 -11.08 10.40
N GLY A 19 -6.49 -12.08 10.84
CA GLY A 19 -6.27 -12.37 12.26
C GLY A 19 -5.73 -11.17 13.07
N PRO A 20 -5.46 -11.32 14.38
CA PRO A 20 -4.83 -10.26 15.16
C PRO A 20 -3.51 -9.82 14.50
N ALA A 21 -3.13 -8.55 14.71
CA ALA A 21 -1.91 -7.96 14.16
C ALA A 21 -0.74 -8.95 14.30
N SER A 22 -0.08 -9.24 13.17
CA SER A 22 1.00 -10.22 13.07
C SER A 22 1.99 -10.04 14.21
N THR A 23 2.20 -11.11 15.01
CA THR A 23 3.26 -11.11 16.03
C THR A 23 4.60 -10.83 15.36
N LEU A 24 5.57 -10.27 16.09
CA LEU A 24 6.90 -9.94 15.53
C LEU A 24 7.55 -11.11 14.77
N ALA A 25 7.23 -12.37 15.12
CA ALA A 25 7.71 -13.57 14.47
C ALA A 25 7.12 -13.86 13.07
N HIS A 26 6.02 -13.20 12.69
CA HIS A 26 5.29 -13.45 11.44
C HIS A 26 5.27 -12.25 10.49
N ARG A 27 6.04 -11.19 10.79
CA ARG A 27 6.12 -10.03 9.91
C ARG A 27 6.79 -10.40 8.58
N PRO A 28 6.26 -9.93 7.45
CA PRO A 28 6.89 -10.15 6.16
C PRO A 28 8.21 -9.37 6.06
N THR A 29 9.16 -9.92 5.32
CA THR A 29 10.46 -9.28 5.07
C THR A 29 10.30 -8.05 4.19
N ALA A 30 11.21 -7.08 4.32
CA ALA A 30 11.27 -5.95 3.41
C ALA A 30 11.46 -6.41 1.96
N CYS A 31 10.79 -5.71 1.05
CA CYS A 31 11.06 -5.83 -0.38
C CYS A 31 12.52 -5.49 -0.67
N GLU A 32 13.14 -6.29 -1.53
CA GLU A 32 14.55 -6.16 -1.90
C GLU A 32 14.74 -4.89 -2.74
N LEU A 33 15.65 -4.01 -2.31
CA LEU A 33 16.09 -2.88 -3.12
C LEU A 33 17.09 -3.38 -4.17
N VAL A 34 16.67 -3.44 -5.43
CA VAL A 34 17.41 -4.07 -6.54
C VAL A 34 18.12 -3.07 -7.46
N ASP A 35 17.80 -1.78 -7.32
CA ASP A 35 18.47 -0.68 -8.01
C ASP A 35 18.39 0.58 -7.14
N LEU A 36 19.49 1.31 -7.03
CA LEU A 36 19.58 2.58 -6.33
C LEU A 36 20.60 3.47 -7.01
N SER A 37 20.15 4.65 -7.42
CA SER A 37 20.96 5.72 -7.97
C SER A 37 20.44 7.06 -7.46
N ALA A 38 21.19 8.13 -7.70
CA ALA A 38 20.75 9.50 -7.42
C ALA A 38 19.41 9.88 -8.10
N LYS A 39 18.95 9.13 -9.11
CA LYS A 39 17.73 9.43 -9.88
C LYS A 39 16.56 8.49 -9.60
N ARG A 40 16.83 7.29 -9.05
CA ARG A 40 15.81 6.25 -8.95
C ARG A 40 16.19 5.17 -7.94
N ALA A 41 15.20 4.70 -7.19
CA ALA A 41 15.26 3.53 -6.34
C ALA A 41 14.19 2.53 -6.80
N ILE A 42 14.55 1.25 -6.96
CA ILE A 42 13.64 0.20 -7.41
C ILE A 42 13.62 -0.94 -6.39
N TRP A 43 12.42 -1.33 -5.97
CA TRP A 43 12.19 -2.49 -5.13
C TRP A 43 11.54 -3.62 -5.94
N ARG A 44 12.07 -4.82 -5.76
CA ARG A 44 11.43 -6.07 -6.19
C ARG A 44 10.41 -6.50 -5.15
N VAL A 45 9.19 -6.76 -5.62
CA VAL A 45 8.05 -7.16 -4.79
C VAL A 45 7.62 -8.56 -5.22
N PRO A 46 7.89 -9.59 -4.39
CA PRO A 46 7.45 -10.95 -4.68
C PRO A 46 5.93 -11.06 -4.69
N VAL A 47 5.40 -11.73 -5.71
CA VAL A 47 3.96 -11.96 -5.83
C VAL A 47 3.67 -13.46 -5.84
N PRO A 48 2.88 -13.99 -4.89
CA PRO A 48 2.63 -15.42 -4.79
C PRO A 48 2.06 -16.03 -6.09
N GLY A 49 2.71 -17.08 -6.59
CA GLY A 49 2.22 -17.85 -7.74
C GLY A 49 2.36 -17.18 -9.11
N GLN A 50 3.06 -16.04 -9.20
CA GLN A 50 3.27 -15.32 -10.45
C GLN A 50 4.63 -14.61 -10.47
N ALA A 51 4.95 -13.94 -11.58
CA ALA A 51 6.17 -13.16 -11.70
C ALA A 51 6.19 -11.99 -10.68
N ASP A 52 7.37 -11.68 -10.17
CA ASP A 52 7.58 -10.54 -9.30
C ASP A 52 7.23 -9.23 -10.02
N CYS A 53 6.73 -8.26 -9.26
CA CYS A 53 6.52 -6.92 -9.76
C CYS A 53 7.53 -5.94 -9.16
N TYR A 54 7.62 -4.75 -9.74
CA TYR A 54 8.64 -3.77 -9.36
C TYR A 54 7.99 -2.44 -9.07
N LEU A 55 8.42 -1.83 -7.96
CA LEU A 55 8.00 -0.51 -7.54
C LEU A 55 9.18 0.45 -7.55
N ALA A 56 8.95 1.71 -7.90
CA ALA A 56 10.01 2.70 -7.97
C ALA A 56 9.67 4.03 -7.28
N ALA A 57 10.70 4.65 -6.73
CA ALA A 57 10.69 6.03 -6.28
C ALA A 57 11.71 6.84 -7.09
N GLU A 58 11.37 8.09 -7.35
CA GLU A 58 12.27 9.10 -7.90
C GLU A 58 12.42 10.23 -6.88
N PRO A 59 13.54 10.97 -6.88
CA PRO A 59 13.70 12.16 -6.06
C PRO A 59 12.51 13.12 -6.25
N ALA A 60 12.03 13.69 -5.16
CA ALA A 60 10.96 14.66 -5.18
C ALA A 60 11.49 16.04 -4.74
N GLY A 61 10.89 17.12 -5.24
CA GLY A 61 11.23 18.48 -4.81
C GLY A 61 10.79 18.81 -3.39
N VAL A 62 9.94 17.98 -2.80
CA VAL A 62 9.49 18.04 -1.40
C VAL A 62 9.86 16.73 -0.73
N GLU A 63 10.29 16.78 0.53
CA GLU A 63 10.67 15.58 1.30
C GLU A 63 9.52 14.57 1.37
N ARG A 64 9.88 13.29 1.25
CA ARG A 64 8.94 12.16 1.35
C ARG A 64 9.62 11.02 2.09
N PHE A 65 8.84 10.03 2.49
CA PHE A 65 9.30 8.89 3.26
C PHE A 65 8.87 7.60 2.57
N VAL A 66 9.79 6.65 2.44
CA VAL A 66 9.46 5.27 2.09
C VAL A 66 9.06 4.56 3.37
N VAL A 67 7.87 3.96 3.37
CA VAL A 67 7.40 3.08 4.44
C VAL A 67 7.15 1.70 3.86
N HIS A 68 7.82 0.68 4.39
CA HIS A 68 7.54 -0.71 4.03
C HIS A 68 6.40 -1.26 4.88
N LEU A 69 5.34 -1.69 4.22
CA LEU A 69 4.11 -2.16 4.86
C LEU A 69 4.01 -3.67 4.84
N ASP A 70 3.47 -4.23 5.92
CA ASP A 70 2.77 -5.50 5.93
C ASP A 70 1.43 -5.29 5.22
N ALA A 71 1.24 -6.00 4.11
CA ALA A 71 0.11 -5.76 3.22
C ALA A 71 -1.24 -6.09 3.87
N ASP A 72 -1.32 -7.13 4.68
CA ASP A 72 -2.57 -7.53 5.33
C ASP A 72 -2.87 -6.61 6.51
N ALA A 73 -1.85 -6.18 7.27
CA ALA A 73 -2.01 -5.18 8.31
C ALA A 73 -2.47 -3.84 7.73
N PHE A 74 -1.85 -3.38 6.62
CA PHE A 74 -2.26 -2.17 5.94
C PHE A 74 -3.69 -2.27 5.39
N TYR A 75 -4.00 -3.37 4.69
CA TYR A 75 -5.32 -3.62 4.15
C TYR A 75 -6.40 -3.58 5.24
N ARG A 76 -6.15 -4.27 6.36
CA ARG A 76 -7.05 -4.26 7.50
C ARG A 76 -7.28 -2.84 8.01
N ARG A 77 -6.22 -2.04 8.19
CA ARG A 77 -6.34 -0.67 8.70
C ARG A 77 -7.08 0.24 7.73
N TRP A 78 -6.76 0.19 6.44
CA TRP A 78 -7.44 0.98 5.43
C TRP A 78 -8.91 0.60 5.34
N LEU A 79 -9.23 -0.70 5.40
CA LEU A 79 -10.60 -1.17 5.46
C LEU A 79 -11.29 -0.66 6.73
N GLU A 80 -10.74 -0.90 7.93
CA GLU A 80 -11.30 -0.46 9.22
C GLU A 80 -11.65 1.02 9.24
N THR A 81 -10.75 1.88 8.73
CA THR A 81 -10.93 3.32 8.78
C THR A 81 -11.82 3.87 7.68
N SER A 82 -12.00 3.15 6.56
CA SER A 82 -12.92 3.58 5.51
C SER A 82 -14.39 3.51 5.97
N PRO A 83 -15.18 4.59 5.83
CA PRO A 83 -16.59 4.61 6.19
C PRO A 83 -17.40 3.49 5.51
N ALA A 84 -18.11 2.70 6.31
CA ALA A 84 -18.82 1.53 5.79
C ALA A 84 -20.17 1.85 5.12
N PHE A 85 -20.77 3.03 5.39
CA PHE A 85 -22.07 3.49 4.89
C PHE A 85 -22.46 4.82 5.60
N PRO A 86 -23.31 5.71 5.02
CA PRO A 86 -23.79 5.77 3.64
C PRO A 86 -22.87 6.53 2.67
N LYS A 87 -21.78 7.12 3.17
CA LYS A 87 -20.84 7.94 2.41
C LYS A 87 -19.56 7.17 2.17
N GLN A 88 -19.60 6.23 1.24
CA GLN A 88 -18.35 5.66 0.73
C GLN A 88 -17.74 6.71 -0.21
N ASP A 89 -16.54 7.20 0.11
CA ASP A 89 -15.77 8.06 -0.76
C ASP A 89 -15.09 7.23 -1.86
N SER A 90 -14.77 7.88 -2.97
CA SER A 90 -13.88 7.34 -4.00
C SER A 90 -12.53 6.85 -3.44
N GLN A 91 -12.08 7.40 -2.31
CA GLN A 91 -10.81 7.08 -1.65
C GLN A 91 -10.87 5.90 -0.68
N ASP A 92 -12.05 5.30 -0.51
CA ASP A 92 -12.24 4.23 0.45
C ASP A 92 -11.73 2.88 -0.02
N CYS A 93 -11.20 2.12 0.93
CA CYS A 93 -10.85 0.74 0.71
C CYS A 93 -12.10 -0.09 0.45
N VAL A 94 -12.01 -0.96 -0.56
CA VAL A 94 -13.05 -1.94 -0.87
C VAL A 94 -12.67 -3.33 -0.37
N PRO A 95 -13.64 -4.22 -0.13
CA PRO A 95 -13.34 -5.63 0.12
C PRO A 95 -12.46 -6.22 -0.97
N ARG A 96 -11.57 -7.16 -0.62
CA ARG A 96 -10.53 -7.67 -1.54
C ARG A 96 -11.15 -8.26 -2.81
N ARG A 97 -12.31 -8.92 -2.66
CA ARG A 97 -13.07 -9.50 -3.79
C ARG A 97 -13.63 -8.47 -4.76
N ALA A 98 -13.79 -7.23 -4.33
CA ALA A 98 -14.26 -6.13 -5.16
C ALA A 98 -13.11 -5.36 -5.85
N MET A 99 -11.87 -5.51 -5.38
CA MET A 99 -10.70 -4.82 -5.95
C MET A 99 -10.53 -5.05 -7.47
N PRO A 100 -10.66 -6.29 -8.01
CA PRO A 100 -10.56 -6.52 -9.45
C PRO A 100 -11.68 -5.89 -10.30
N LEU A 101 -12.75 -5.40 -9.66
CA LEU A 101 -13.86 -4.72 -10.33
C LEU A 101 -13.59 -3.22 -10.51
N ASP A 102 -12.49 -2.69 -9.97
CA ASP A 102 -12.09 -1.31 -10.22
C ASP A 102 -11.83 -1.10 -11.72
N GLY A 103 -12.38 -0.02 -12.29
CA GLY A 103 -12.33 0.23 -13.74
C GLY A 103 -10.90 0.39 -14.29
N LYS A 104 -9.93 0.70 -13.44
CA LYS A 104 -8.51 0.83 -13.83
C LYS A 104 -7.69 -0.42 -13.51
N PHE A 105 -8.28 -1.47 -12.92
CA PHE A 105 -7.55 -2.64 -12.42
C PHE A 105 -6.76 -3.36 -13.52
N ALA A 106 -7.35 -3.54 -14.70
CA ALA A 106 -6.67 -4.12 -15.85
C ALA A 106 -5.48 -3.28 -16.33
N MET A 107 -5.59 -1.95 -16.26
CA MET A 107 -4.50 -1.03 -16.58
C MET A 107 -3.37 -1.13 -15.55
N ALA A 108 -3.67 -1.24 -14.26
CA ALA A 108 -2.67 -1.49 -13.23
C ALA A 108 -1.96 -2.83 -13.44
N ALA A 109 -2.72 -3.89 -13.75
CA ALA A 109 -2.16 -5.20 -14.08
C ALA A 109 -1.21 -5.14 -15.29
N ALA A 110 -1.57 -4.39 -16.34
CA ALA A 110 -0.71 -4.16 -17.49
C ALA A 110 0.55 -3.38 -17.11
N GLY A 111 0.44 -2.36 -16.26
CA GLY A 111 1.59 -1.60 -15.74
C GLY A 111 2.60 -2.48 -15.00
N PHE A 112 2.12 -3.37 -14.14
CA PHE A 112 3.00 -4.30 -13.42
C PHE A 112 3.72 -5.32 -14.30
N ARG A 113 3.19 -5.62 -15.50
CA ARG A 113 3.88 -6.49 -16.49
C ARG A 113 5.12 -5.84 -17.09
N GLY A 114 5.30 -4.53 -16.95
CA GLY A 114 6.51 -3.82 -17.38
C GLY A 114 7.78 -4.27 -16.63
N GLY A 115 7.63 -4.95 -15.49
CA GLY A 115 8.74 -5.56 -14.78
C GLY A 115 9.78 -4.53 -14.31
N ARG A 116 11.05 -4.94 -14.26
CA ARG A 116 12.16 -4.09 -13.79
C ARG A 116 12.45 -2.92 -14.73
N GLU A 117 12.17 -3.07 -16.03
CA GLU A 117 12.46 -2.04 -17.04
C GLU A 117 11.47 -0.87 -16.99
N ALA A 118 10.23 -1.14 -16.61
CA ALA A 118 9.19 -0.15 -16.40
C ALA A 118 8.50 -0.35 -15.04
N PRO A 119 9.20 -0.06 -13.93
CA PRO A 119 8.65 -0.25 -12.59
C PRO A 119 7.51 0.74 -12.32
N VAL A 120 6.53 0.32 -11.54
CA VAL A 120 5.37 1.15 -11.19
C VAL A 120 5.74 2.11 -10.06
N ALA A 121 5.38 3.40 -10.15
CA ALA A 121 5.70 4.34 -9.08
C ALA A 121 5.04 3.96 -7.74
N LEU A 122 5.76 4.20 -6.63
CA LEU A 122 5.27 3.96 -5.28
C LEU A 122 3.90 4.62 -5.07
N PRO A 123 2.90 3.89 -4.55
CA PRO A 123 1.61 4.49 -4.25
C PRO A 123 1.77 5.53 -3.12
N PRO A 124 1.26 6.76 -3.28
CA PRO A 124 1.24 7.73 -2.22
C PRO A 124 0.16 7.38 -1.19
N VAL A 125 0.53 7.31 0.09
CA VAL A 125 -0.40 7.05 1.19
C VAL A 125 -0.42 8.25 2.13
N GLY A 126 -1.62 8.75 2.39
CA GLY A 126 -1.90 9.86 3.30
C GLY A 126 -2.97 9.48 4.32
N TYR A 127 -3.53 10.50 4.94
CA TYR A 127 -4.64 10.36 5.87
C TYR A 127 -5.56 11.57 5.84
N TRP A 128 -6.80 11.37 6.25
CA TRP A 128 -7.72 12.45 6.64
C TRP A 128 -7.89 12.46 8.16
N PRO A 129 -7.85 13.63 8.82
CA PRO A 129 -8.29 13.73 10.21
C PRO A 129 -9.78 13.37 10.32
N ALA A 130 -10.13 12.47 11.25
CA ALA A 130 -11.51 12.03 11.43
C ALA A 130 -11.84 11.91 12.93
N GLY A 131 -12.64 12.85 13.44
CA GLY A 131 -12.96 12.91 14.87
C GLY A 131 -11.70 12.99 15.74
N SER A 132 -11.53 12.01 16.64
CA SER A 132 -10.33 11.86 17.48
C SER A 132 -9.22 11.00 16.86
N GLY A 133 -9.37 10.57 15.62
CA GLY A 133 -8.45 9.66 14.93
C GLY A 133 -8.13 10.08 13.50
N TYR A 134 -7.87 9.08 12.66
CA TYR A 134 -7.49 9.26 11.27
C TYR A 134 -8.20 8.24 10.38
N GLU A 135 -8.33 8.60 9.11
CA GLU A 135 -8.71 7.70 8.03
C GLU A 135 -7.54 7.54 7.08
N VAL A 136 -7.13 6.30 6.79
CA VAL A 136 -6.12 6.05 5.76
C VAL A 136 -6.70 6.47 4.42
N ALA A 137 -5.98 7.32 3.69
CA ALA A 137 -6.44 7.92 2.45
C ALA A 137 -5.40 7.84 1.34
N MET A 138 -5.88 7.75 0.11
CA MET A 138 -5.05 7.68 -1.08
C MET A 138 -5.68 8.51 -2.20
N SER A 139 -5.05 9.64 -2.54
CA SER A 139 -5.50 10.50 -3.65
C SER A 139 -4.99 10.04 -5.02
N ASP A 140 -3.92 9.26 -5.04
CA ASP A 140 -3.40 8.53 -6.21
C ASP A 140 -2.88 7.17 -5.74
N GLY A 141 -2.72 6.22 -6.67
CA GLY A 141 -2.15 4.91 -6.38
C GLY A 141 -3.14 3.89 -5.82
N MET A 142 -4.43 4.21 -5.70
CA MET A 142 -5.41 3.25 -5.17
C MET A 142 -5.48 1.96 -5.99
N THR A 143 -5.65 2.04 -7.30
CA THR A 143 -5.80 0.86 -8.15
C THR A 143 -4.56 -0.03 -8.16
N ARG A 144 -3.35 0.56 -8.14
CA ARG A 144 -2.11 -0.25 -8.08
C ARG A 144 -1.96 -0.92 -6.71
N THR A 145 -2.39 -0.26 -5.63
CA THR A 145 -2.47 -0.88 -4.30
C THR A 145 -3.54 -1.97 -4.26
N PHE A 146 -4.71 -1.77 -4.85
CA PHE A 146 -5.72 -2.81 -5.02
C PHE A 146 -5.18 -4.04 -5.75
N TRP A 147 -4.39 -3.84 -6.80
CA TRP A 147 -3.73 -4.95 -7.48
C TRP A 147 -2.76 -5.69 -6.56
N LEU A 148 -1.88 -4.99 -5.83
CA LEU A 148 -0.95 -5.62 -4.87
C LEU A 148 -1.70 -6.45 -3.82
N LEU A 149 -2.76 -5.89 -3.22
CA LEU A 149 -3.56 -6.53 -2.19
C LEU A 149 -4.38 -7.71 -2.72
N ALA A 150 -5.00 -7.57 -3.90
CA ALA A 150 -5.76 -8.65 -4.55
C ALA A 150 -4.87 -9.83 -4.97
N ASN A 151 -3.59 -9.57 -5.29
CA ASN A 151 -2.61 -10.61 -5.60
C ASN A 151 -1.85 -11.11 -4.35
N HIS A 152 -2.32 -10.79 -3.14
CA HIS A 152 -1.76 -11.32 -1.89
C HIS A 152 -0.25 -11.09 -1.71
N VAL A 153 0.27 -9.98 -2.25
CA VAL A 153 1.63 -9.53 -1.94
C VAL A 153 1.75 -9.42 -0.43
N ARG A 154 2.84 -9.93 0.16
CA ARG A 154 3.00 -9.93 1.62
C ARG A 154 3.44 -8.58 2.18
N SER A 155 4.24 -7.84 1.41
CA SER A 155 4.73 -6.53 1.78
C SER A 155 5.02 -5.68 0.56
N PHE A 156 4.89 -4.36 0.68
CA PHE A 156 5.30 -3.43 -0.35
C PHE A 156 5.68 -2.06 0.24
N PRO A 157 6.64 -1.35 -0.37
CA PRO A 157 6.91 0.05 -0.04
C PRO A 157 5.80 0.98 -0.53
N VAL A 158 5.57 2.06 0.21
CA VAL A 158 4.69 3.18 -0.15
C VAL A 158 5.41 4.50 0.04
N SER A 159 4.87 5.56 -0.53
CA SER A 159 5.41 6.92 -0.42
C SER A 159 4.54 7.80 0.47
N VAL A 160 5.12 8.41 1.50
CA VAL A 160 4.39 9.23 2.47
C VAL A 160 4.97 10.65 2.50
N ALA A 161 4.11 11.67 2.48
CA ALA A 161 4.56 13.08 2.43
C ALA A 161 4.83 13.69 3.82
N ASP A 162 4.23 13.15 4.88
CA ASP A 162 4.32 13.68 6.24
C ASP A 162 5.12 12.74 7.14
N ALA A 163 6.10 13.27 7.88
CA ALA A 163 7.00 12.47 8.71
C ALA A 163 6.28 11.83 9.90
N THR A 164 5.34 12.56 10.50
CA THR A 164 4.53 12.07 11.63
C THR A 164 3.67 10.90 11.18
N TRP A 165 2.97 11.06 10.07
CA TRP A 165 2.17 10.01 9.47
C TRP A 165 3.01 8.81 9.02
N ALA A 166 4.19 9.03 8.44
CA ALA A 166 5.09 7.93 8.07
C ALA A 166 5.45 7.07 9.29
N THR A 167 5.70 7.70 10.44
CA THR A 167 5.99 7.02 11.71
C THR A 167 4.75 6.29 12.25
N MET A 168 3.59 6.94 12.26
CA MET A 168 2.33 6.32 12.71
C MET A 168 1.96 5.12 11.85
N LEU A 169 1.97 5.29 10.52
CA LEU A 169 1.70 4.23 9.54
C LEU A 169 2.64 3.04 9.72
N ASN A 170 3.92 3.29 9.99
CA ASN A 170 4.89 2.24 10.28
C ASN A 170 4.57 1.50 11.59
N GLY A 171 4.16 2.20 12.64
CA GLY A 171 3.73 1.57 13.89
C GLY A 171 2.50 0.68 13.74
N MET A 172 1.56 1.09 12.88
CA MET A 172 0.28 0.39 12.65
C MET A 172 0.38 -0.80 11.68
N ALA A 173 1.13 -0.63 10.60
CA ALA A 173 1.14 -1.56 9.47
C ALA A 173 2.54 -1.77 8.87
N GLY A 174 3.59 -1.29 9.54
CA GLY A 174 4.96 -1.47 9.08
C GLY A 174 5.51 -2.87 9.39
N ILE A 175 6.49 -3.27 8.60
CA ILE A 175 7.21 -4.54 8.79
C ILE A 175 8.28 -4.50 9.90
N GLY A 176 8.41 -3.39 10.63
CA GLY A 176 9.42 -3.23 11.69
C GLY A 176 10.73 -2.57 11.25
N VAL A 177 10.83 -2.12 10.00
CA VAL A 177 11.91 -1.24 9.53
C VAL A 177 11.42 0.20 9.60
N ALA A 178 12.24 1.10 10.15
CA ALA A 178 11.89 2.52 10.26
C ALA A 178 11.67 3.18 8.88
N PRO A 179 10.79 4.20 8.80
CA PRO A 179 10.64 5.00 7.57
C PRO A 179 11.97 5.59 7.10
N ILE A 180 12.18 5.62 5.78
CA ILE A 180 13.39 6.16 5.17
C ILE A 180 13.05 7.46 4.44
N ALA A 181 13.63 8.59 4.83
CA ALA A 181 13.49 9.84 4.10
C ALA A 181 14.08 9.73 2.68
N TYR A 182 13.46 10.38 1.69
CA TYR A 182 13.92 10.36 0.31
C TYR A 182 15.31 11.00 0.21
N SER A 183 15.55 12.10 0.92
CA SER A 183 16.89 12.71 1.02
C SER A 183 17.96 11.70 1.46
N ALA A 184 17.69 10.95 2.53
CA ALA A 184 18.59 9.92 3.05
C ALA A 184 18.71 8.71 2.12
N LEU A 185 17.63 8.33 1.43
CA LEU A 185 17.62 7.23 0.46
C LEU A 185 18.51 7.55 -0.74
N PHE A 186 18.29 8.71 -1.38
CA PHE A 186 18.97 9.07 -2.62
C PHE A 186 20.40 9.56 -2.39
N ALA A 187 20.75 10.03 -1.19
CA ALA A 187 22.14 10.30 -0.81
C ALA A 187 23.03 9.04 -0.82
N ARG A 188 22.45 7.84 -0.70
CA ARG A 188 23.18 6.56 -0.74
C ARG A 188 23.45 6.06 -2.17
N GLY A 189 22.80 6.66 -3.16
CA GLY A 189 22.94 6.32 -4.58
C GLY A 189 23.89 7.26 -5.34
N VAL A 190 24.69 8.03 -4.60
CA VAL A 190 25.74 8.93 -5.11
C VAL A 190 27.09 8.22 -5.05
#